data_AF-A0A519RDU0-F1
#
_entry.id   AF-A0A519RDU0-F1
#
_cell.length_a   1.000
_cell.length_b   1.000
_cell.length_c   1.000
_cell.angle_alpha   90.00
_cell.angle_beta   90.00
_cell.angle_gamma   90.00
#
_symmetry.space_group_name_H-M   'P 1'
#
loop_
_entity.id
_entity.type
_entity.pdbx_description
1 polymer ?
#
loop_
_entity_poly.entity_id
_entity_poly.type
_entity_poly.pdbx_seq_one_letter_code
_entity_poly.pdbx_strand_id
1 'polypeptide(L)'
;MKIHRGIKIAAISIVSIFLILFTVLVVHIVTAKPVQYDNATLQISRIDFKEPIDSIKAKEIHRNMKSIAGVKNPKLFPEKNVLVYYHDSKVINSQEVFNQLMAKGNYKAERLVIPVNIAAKQVCPVMDQNSFKYKFSRGVKRIFN
;
A
#
# COMPACT_ATOMS: atom_id res chain seq x y z
N MET A 1 26.34 -25.87 39.04
CA MET A 1 25.68 -24.56 39.28
C MET A 1 24.27 -24.78 39.83
N LYS A 2 24.01 -24.38 41.09
CA LYS A 2 22.65 -24.42 41.67
C LYS A 2 21.87 -23.20 41.17
N ILE A 3 21.04 -23.38 40.14
CA ILE A 3 20.21 -22.28 39.61
C ILE A 3 19.14 -21.95 40.64
N HIS A 4 19.10 -20.70 41.09
CA HIS A 4 18.14 -20.21 42.06
C HIS A 4 16.70 -20.37 41.52
N ARG A 5 15.78 -20.82 42.37
CA ARG A 5 14.39 -21.18 41.97
C ARG A 5 13.67 -20.04 41.24
N GLY A 6 13.94 -18.79 41.63
CA GLY A 6 13.41 -17.60 40.96
C GLY A 6 13.88 -17.43 39.51
N ILE A 7 15.15 -17.75 39.21
CA ILE A 7 15.71 -17.64 37.85
C ILE A 7 15.09 -18.71 36.93
N LYS A 8 14.85 -19.92 37.46
CA LYS A 8 14.12 -20.96 36.71
C LYS A 8 12.70 -20.53 36.35
N ILE A 9 11.97 -19.93 37.29
CA ILE A 9 10.60 -19.47 37.06
C ILE A 9 10.58 -18.33 36.03
N ALA A 10 11.51 -17.37 36.14
CA ALA A 10 11.62 -16.28 35.17
C ALA A 10 11.95 -16.80 33.76
N ALA A 11 12.89 -17.73 33.62
CA ALA A 11 13.25 -18.32 32.33
C ALA A 11 12.08 -19.10 31.70
N ILE A 12 11.36 -19.90 32.49
CA ILE A 12 10.17 -20.62 32.02
C ILE A 12 9.09 -19.64 31.56
N SER A 13 8.86 -18.56 32.32
CA SER A 13 7.88 -17.54 31.97
C SER A 13 8.20 -16.88 30.63
N ILE A 14 9.46 -16.48 30.41
CA ILE A 14 9.91 -15.86 29.15
C ILE A 14 9.74 -16.81 27.97
N VAL A 15 10.14 -18.08 28.10
CA VAL A 15 9.99 -19.08 27.04
C VAL A 15 8.51 -19.35 26.74
N SER A 16 7.68 -19.40 27.77
CA SER A 16 6.23 -19.63 27.62
C SER A 16 5.56 -18.46 26.87
N ILE A 17 5.89 -17.21 27.25
CA ILE A 17 5.40 -16.02 26.56
C ILE A 17 5.85 -16.01 25.10
N PHE A 18 7.12 -16.34 24.84
CA PHE A 18 7.64 -16.43 23.48
C PHE A 18 6.87 -17.46 22.63
N LEU A 19 6.61 -18.65 23.18
CA LEU A 19 5.85 -19.70 22.48
C LEU A 19 4.41 -19.27 22.18
N ILE A 20 3.75 -18.58 23.12
CA ILE A 20 2.40 -18.05 22.91
C ILE A 20 2.41 -17.01 21.79
N LEU A 21 3.32 -16.03 21.83
CA LEU A 21 3.42 -14.99 20.80
C LEU A 21 3.76 -15.58 19.43
N PHE A 22 4.66 -16.57 19.38
CA PHE A 22 5.02 -17.26 18.16
C PHE A 22 3.80 -18.00 17.56
N THR A 23 3.02 -18.68 18.40
CA THR A 23 1.81 -19.39 17.95
C THR A 23 0.78 -18.40 17.40
N VAL A 24 0.54 -17.29 18.09
CA VAL A 24 -0.38 -16.23 17.63
C VAL A 24 0.09 -15.67 16.28
N LEU A 25 1.40 -15.45 16.10
CA LEU A 25 1.97 -14.99 14.84
C LEU A 25 1.73 -15.98 13.70
N VAL A 26 2.00 -17.27 13.91
CA VAL A 26 1.76 -18.32 12.90
C VAL A 26 0.27 -18.36 12.52
N VAL A 27 -0.62 -18.33 13.51
CA VAL A 27 -2.07 -18.29 13.25
C VAL A 27 -2.45 -17.07 12.43
N HIS A 28 -1.94 -15.88 12.77
CA HIS A 28 -2.19 -14.67 11.97
C HIS A 28 -1.69 -14.82 10.54
N ILE A 29 -0.50 -15.37 10.32
CA ILE A 29 0.05 -15.56 8.97
C ILE A 29 -0.80 -16.55 8.15
N VAL A 30 -1.22 -17.67 8.74
CA VAL A 30 -2.00 -18.71 8.06
C VAL A 30 -3.45 -18.26 7.81
N THR A 31 -4.04 -17.52 8.75
CA THR A 31 -5.45 -17.11 8.68
C THR A 31 -5.67 -15.77 7.97
N ALA A 32 -4.65 -14.90 7.93
CA ALA A 32 -4.67 -13.72 7.09
C ALA A 32 -4.56 -14.17 5.62
N LYS A 33 -5.69 -14.57 5.04
CA LYS A 33 -5.83 -14.71 3.60
C LYS A 33 -5.72 -13.29 3.03
N PRO A 34 -4.61 -12.88 2.40
CA PRO A 34 -4.61 -11.62 1.69
C PRO A 34 -5.72 -11.71 0.64
N VAL A 35 -6.51 -10.65 0.50
CA VAL A 35 -7.38 -10.54 -0.67
C VAL A 35 -6.47 -10.69 -1.88
N GLN A 36 -6.64 -11.78 -2.64
CA GLN A 36 -5.83 -12.09 -3.80
C GLN A 36 -6.20 -11.09 -4.89
N TYR A 37 -5.50 -9.95 -4.90
CA TYR A 37 -5.46 -9.08 -6.05
C TYR A 37 -4.44 -9.67 -7.01
N ASP A 38 -4.76 -9.74 -8.30
CA ASP A 38 -3.76 -9.97 -9.35
C ASP A 38 -2.80 -8.75 -9.34
N ASN A 39 -1.79 -8.82 -8.46
CA ASN A 39 -0.86 -7.73 -8.20
C ASN A 39 0.01 -7.42 -9.42
N ALA A 40 0.07 -8.32 -10.39
CA ALA A 40 0.83 -8.09 -11.62
C ALA A 40 0.23 -6.96 -12.46
N THR A 41 -1.09 -6.74 -12.37
CA THR A 41 -1.80 -5.77 -13.20
C THR A 41 -2.40 -4.62 -12.42
N LEU A 42 -2.47 -4.73 -11.09
CA LEU A 42 -2.90 -3.64 -10.21
C LEU A 42 -1.81 -2.55 -10.13
N GLN A 43 -2.11 -1.38 -10.70
CA GLN A 43 -1.22 -0.22 -10.70
C GLN A 43 -1.76 0.89 -9.81
N ILE A 44 -0.84 1.68 -9.24
CA ILE A 44 -1.17 2.87 -8.46
C ILE A 44 -0.99 4.12 -9.32
N SER A 45 -1.99 4.99 -9.30
CA SER A 45 -2.00 6.23 -10.05
C SER A 45 -2.44 7.40 -9.18
N ARG A 46 -2.04 8.60 -9.60
CA ARG A 46 -2.28 9.85 -8.87
C ARG A 46 -2.81 10.93 -9.81
N ILE A 47 -3.78 11.71 -9.32
CA ILE A 47 -4.33 12.90 -9.97
C ILE A 47 -4.15 14.08 -9.02
N ASP A 48 -3.64 15.18 -9.56
CA ASP A 48 -3.37 16.42 -8.85
C ASP A 48 -4.39 17.48 -9.25
N PHE A 49 -5.11 18.03 -8.28
CA PHE A 49 -6.08 19.09 -8.49
C PHE A 49 -5.38 20.44 -8.32
N LYS A 50 -5.60 21.34 -9.27
CA LYS A 50 -5.08 22.72 -9.24
C LYS A 50 -5.99 23.67 -8.45
N GLU A 51 -7.15 23.18 -8.04
CA GLU A 51 -8.13 23.92 -7.25
C GLU A 51 -8.26 23.31 -5.85
N PRO A 52 -8.62 24.11 -4.84
CA PRO A 52 -8.89 23.61 -3.52
C PRO A 52 -10.11 22.68 -3.54
N ILE A 53 -9.97 21.55 -2.87
CA ILE A 53 -11.03 20.56 -2.74
C ILE A 53 -11.77 20.77 -1.42
N ASP A 54 -13.00 21.28 -1.50
CA ASP A 54 -13.90 21.33 -0.35
C ASP A 54 -14.50 19.94 -0.02
N SER A 55 -15.15 19.82 1.14
CA SER A 55 -15.75 18.56 1.61
C SER A 55 -16.85 18.02 0.67
N ILE A 56 -17.54 18.89 -0.05
CA ILE A 56 -18.64 18.52 -0.96
C ILE A 56 -18.05 17.95 -2.26
N LYS A 57 -17.13 18.68 -2.89
CA LYS A 57 -16.32 18.24 -4.03
C LYS A 57 -15.58 16.96 -3.71
N ALA A 58 -15.04 16.81 -2.51
CA ALA A 58 -14.35 15.59 -2.09
C ALA A 58 -15.26 14.35 -2.15
N LYS A 59 -16.50 14.48 -1.64
CA LYS A 59 -17.50 13.40 -1.70
C LYS A 59 -17.93 13.12 -3.14
N GLU A 60 -18.07 14.16 -3.95
CA GLU A 60 -18.42 14.04 -5.36
C GLU A 60 -17.34 13.30 -6.16
N ILE A 61 -16.08 13.72 -6.04
CA ILE A 61 -14.91 13.08 -6.65
C ILE A 61 -14.84 11.61 -6.22
N HIS A 62 -15.01 11.32 -4.92
CA HIS A 62 -14.98 9.95 -4.42
C HIS A 62 -16.09 9.07 -5.01
N ARG A 63 -17.31 9.60 -5.10
CA ARG A 63 -18.45 8.91 -5.72
C ARG A 63 -18.20 8.67 -7.21
N ASN A 64 -17.75 9.69 -7.93
CA ASN A 64 -17.46 9.61 -9.36
C ASN A 64 -16.36 8.59 -9.64
N MET A 65 -15.27 8.60 -8.84
CA MET A 65 -14.21 7.60 -8.93
C MET A 65 -14.68 6.17 -8.66
N LYS A 66 -15.53 5.97 -7.65
CA LYS A 66 -16.11 4.64 -7.36
C LYS A 66 -17.01 4.13 -8.49
N SER A 67 -17.58 5.02 -9.29
CA SER A 67 -18.42 4.63 -10.44
C SER A 67 -17.63 4.17 -11.66
N ILE A 68 -16.31 4.40 -11.69
CA ILE A 68 -15.45 4.01 -12.81
C ILE A 68 -15.07 2.53 -12.64
N ALA A 69 -15.46 1.71 -13.62
CA ALA A 69 -15.10 0.29 -13.62
C ALA A 69 -13.58 0.12 -13.64
N GLY A 70 -13.06 -0.83 -12.83
CA GLY A 70 -11.64 -1.10 -12.72
C GLY A 70 -10.87 -0.24 -11.71
N VAL A 71 -11.47 0.85 -11.18
CA VAL A 71 -10.89 1.62 -10.07
C VAL A 71 -11.10 0.90 -8.74
N LYS A 72 -10.07 0.91 -7.89
CA LYS A 72 -10.06 0.33 -6.55
C LYS A 72 -9.52 1.35 -5.54
N ASN A 73 -10.17 1.41 -4.37
CA ASN A 73 -9.74 2.18 -3.21
C ASN A 73 -9.29 3.63 -3.49
N PRO A 74 -10.11 4.47 -4.16
CA PRO A 74 -9.77 5.87 -4.33
C PRO A 74 -9.67 6.55 -2.95
N LYS A 75 -8.58 7.27 -2.73
CA LYS A 75 -8.32 8.06 -1.51
C LYS A 75 -7.95 9.47 -1.90
N LEU A 76 -8.73 10.41 -1.38
CA LEU A 76 -8.51 11.83 -1.56
C LEU A 76 -7.77 12.40 -0.35
N PHE A 77 -6.82 13.29 -0.61
CA PHE A 77 -6.05 14.04 0.36
C PHE A 77 -6.32 15.53 0.12
N PRO A 78 -7.41 16.10 0.67
CA PRO A 78 -7.82 17.48 0.41
C PRO A 78 -6.74 18.50 0.77
N GLU A 79 -6.00 18.28 1.86
CA GLU A 79 -4.88 19.15 2.29
C GLU A 79 -3.77 19.29 1.24
N LYS A 80 -3.63 18.30 0.36
CA LYS A 80 -2.62 18.26 -0.70
C LYS A 80 -3.22 18.43 -2.09
N ASN A 81 -4.55 18.55 -2.20
CA ASN A 81 -5.30 18.53 -3.46
C ASN A 81 -4.92 17.33 -4.34
N VAL A 82 -4.75 16.14 -3.73
CA VAL A 82 -4.26 14.94 -4.43
C VAL A 82 -5.26 13.79 -4.27
N LEU A 83 -5.54 13.09 -5.36
CA LEU A 83 -6.25 11.82 -5.37
C LEU A 83 -5.29 10.69 -5.72
N VAL A 84 -5.28 9.64 -4.91
CA VAL A 84 -4.54 8.40 -5.17
C VAL A 84 -5.55 7.27 -5.34
N TYR A 85 -5.36 6.45 -6.37
CA TYR A 85 -6.23 5.31 -6.63
C TYR A 85 -5.44 4.14 -7.19
N TYR A 86 -6.01 2.95 -7.05
CA TYR A 86 -5.52 1.76 -7.72
C TYR A 86 -6.40 1.44 -8.91
N HIS A 87 -5.85 0.88 -9.96
CA HIS A 87 -6.62 0.38 -11.10
C HIS A 87 -5.99 -0.88 -11.66
N ASP A 88 -6.83 -1.76 -12.20
CA ASP A 88 -6.36 -2.93 -12.93
C ASP A 88 -6.06 -2.54 -14.38
N SER A 89 -4.79 -2.59 -14.77
CA SER A 89 -4.33 -2.26 -16.12
C SER A 89 -4.87 -3.18 -17.22
N LYS A 90 -5.41 -4.36 -16.88
CA LYS A 90 -6.15 -5.21 -17.84
C LYS A 90 -7.53 -4.66 -18.17
N VAL A 91 -8.13 -3.90 -17.26
CA VAL A 91 -9.51 -3.40 -17.37
C VAL A 91 -9.54 -1.95 -17.82
N ILE A 92 -8.67 -1.11 -17.25
CA ILE A 92 -8.64 0.33 -17.52
C ILE A 92 -7.24 0.91 -17.27
N ASN A 93 -6.79 1.80 -18.15
CA ASN A 93 -5.53 2.51 -17.94
C ASN A 93 -5.74 3.83 -17.19
N SER A 94 -4.65 4.40 -16.64
CA SER A 94 -4.72 5.62 -15.83
C SER A 94 -5.18 6.86 -16.60
N GLN A 95 -4.96 6.89 -17.92
CA GLN A 95 -5.45 7.97 -18.78
C GLN A 95 -6.96 7.90 -18.98
N GLU A 96 -7.51 6.70 -19.19
CA GLU A 96 -8.95 6.47 -19.31
C GLU A 96 -9.68 6.79 -18.00
N VAL A 97 -9.13 6.39 -16.85
CA VAL A 97 -9.68 6.77 -15.55
C VAL A 97 -9.73 8.29 -15.41
N PHE A 98 -8.64 8.98 -15.76
CA PHE A 98 -8.60 10.44 -15.73
C PHE A 98 -9.65 11.06 -16.66
N ASN A 99 -9.73 10.62 -17.91
CA ASN A 99 -10.70 11.11 -18.89
C ASN A 99 -12.14 10.91 -18.40
N GLN A 100 -12.46 9.74 -17.83
CA GLN A 100 -13.78 9.46 -17.28
C GLN A 100 -14.10 10.33 -16.06
N LEU A 101 -13.12 10.60 -15.19
CA LEU A 101 -13.31 11.50 -14.06
C LEU A 101 -13.60 12.93 -14.55
N MET A 102 -12.83 13.44 -15.51
CA MET A 102 -13.02 14.78 -16.09
C MET A 102 -14.33 14.90 -16.89
N ALA A 103 -14.84 13.79 -17.44
CA ALA A 103 -16.15 13.77 -18.10
C ALA A 103 -17.32 13.78 -17.10
N LYS A 104 -17.11 13.30 -15.87
CA LYS A 104 -18.14 13.24 -14.82
C LYS A 104 -18.24 14.52 -13.97
N GLY A 105 -17.28 15.42 -14.07
CA GLY A 105 -17.29 16.70 -13.37
C GLY A 105 -16.26 17.67 -13.92
N ASN A 106 -16.51 18.96 -13.74
CA ASN A 106 -15.68 20.02 -14.29
C ASN A 106 -14.52 20.36 -13.33
N TYR A 107 -13.51 19.50 -13.29
CA TYR A 107 -12.37 19.64 -12.40
C TYR A 107 -11.14 20.20 -13.13
N LYS A 108 -10.37 21.06 -12.46
CA LYS A 108 -9.04 21.45 -12.93
C LYS A 108 -7.99 20.51 -12.34
N ALA A 109 -7.65 19.46 -13.07
CA ALA A 109 -6.71 18.44 -12.59
C ALA A 109 -5.70 17.97 -13.66
N GLU A 110 -4.61 17.38 -13.19
CA GLU A 110 -3.56 16.77 -14.01
C GLU A 110 -3.26 15.36 -13.52
N ARG A 111 -2.96 14.45 -14.44
CA ARG A 111 -2.50 13.09 -14.11
C ARG A 111 -1.01 13.11 -13.84
N LEU A 112 -0.56 12.47 -12.77
CA LEU A 112 0.87 12.26 -12.54
C LEU A 112 1.40 11.21 -13.53
N VAL A 113 2.28 11.64 -14.43
CA VAL A 113 3.02 10.74 -15.32
C VAL A 113 4.39 10.48 -14.68
N ILE A 114 4.66 9.23 -14.33
CA ILE A 114 5.96 8.86 -13.76
C ILE A 114 7.00 8.87 -14.89
N PRO A 115 8.11 9.62 -14.76
CA PRO A 115 9.17 9.61 -15.76
C PRO A 115 9.84 8.22 -15.82
N VAL A 116 10.25 7.83 -17.02
CA VAL A 116 10.74 6.47 -17.35
C VAL A 116 11.89 6.01 -16.44
N ASN A 117 12.72 6.94 -16.00
CA ASN A 117 13.86 6.69 -15.10
C ASN A 117 13.46 6.24 -13.68
N ILE A 118 12.24 6.53 -13.23
CA ILE A 118 11.72 6.10 -11.92
C ILE A 118 10.92 4.80 -12.08
N ALA A 119 10.17 4.66 -13.18
CA ALA A 119 9.36 3.48 -13.47
C ALA A 119 10.20 2.19 -13.64
N ALA A 120 11.44 2.30 -14.13
CA ALA A 120 12.34 1.17 -14.34
C ALA A 120 13.02 0.63 -13.06
N LYS A 121 12.87 1.29 -11.92
CA LYS A 121 13.53 0.86 -10.67
C LYS A 121 12.74 -0.28 -10.02
N GLN A 122 13.39 -1.43 -9.84
CA GLN A 122 12.83 -2.62 -9.17
C GLN A 122 12.59 -2.47 -7.65
N VAL A 123 12.97 -1.33 -7.06
CA VAL A 123 12.82 -1.05 -5.63
C VAL A 123 11.94 0.18 -5.46
N CYS A 124 11.05 0.14 -4.46
CA CYS A 124 10.22 1.30 -4.10
C CYS A 124 11.13 2.53 -3.93
N PRO A 125 10.90 3.62 -4.68
CA PRO A 125 11.83 4.75 -4.72
C PRO A 125 12.01 5.47 -3.37
N VAL A 126 11.11 5.21 -2.43
CA VAL A 126 11.13 5.74 -1.05
C VAL A 126 12.04 4.92 -0.11
N MET A 127 12.51 3.75 -0.54
CA MET A 127 13.28 2.85 0.31
C MET A 127 14.76 3.23 0.31
N ASP A 128 15.25 3.73 1.45
CA ASP A 128 16.66 4.04 1.65
C ASP A 128 17.51 2.76 1.55
N GLN A 129 18.40 2.73 0.56
CA GLN A 129 19.27 1.59 0.25
C GLN A 129 20.33 1.33 1.32
N ASN A 130 20.62 2.32 2.16
CA ASN A 130 21.55 2.17 3.28
C ASN A 130 20.87 1.66 4.56
N SER A 131 19.53 1.72 4.61
CA SER A 131 18.78 1.30 5.79
C SER A 131 18.89 -0.19 6.06
N PHE A 132 18.87 -0.56 7.35
CA PHE A 132 18.83 -1.96 7.78
C PHE A 132 17.66 -2.73 7.16
N LYS A 133 16.49 -2.07 7.03
CA LYS A 133 15.27 -2.64 6.44
C LYS A 133 15.48 -3.04 4.98
N TYR A 134 16.18 -2.22 4.19
CA TYR A 134 16.52 -2.54 2.80
C TYR A 134 17.45 -3.75 2.71
N LYS A 135 18.52 -3.77 3.53
CA LYS A 135 19.48 -4.88 3.56
C LYS A 135 18.83 -6.20 3.97
N PHE A 136 17.95 -6.16 4.98
CA PHE A 136 17.16 -7.31 5.41
C PHE A 136 16.21 -7.80 4.32
N SER A 137 15.41 -6.91 3.73
CA SER A 137 14.47 -7.26 2.65
C SER A 137 15.20 -7.85 1.43
N ARG A 138 16.35 -7.30 1.06
CA ARG A 138 17.22 -7.86 0.00
C ARG A 138 17.73 -9.25 0.37
N GLY A 139 18.15 -9.47 1.62
CA GLY A 139 18.62 -10.76 2.11
C GLY A 139 17.55 -11.84 2.03
N VAL A 140 16.33 -11.55 2.51
CA VAL A 140 15.18 -12.46 2.40
C VAL A 140 14.85 -12.75 0.94
N LYS A 141 14.76 -11.73 0.07
CA LYS A 141 14.51 -11.94 -1.36
C LYS A 141 15.51 -12.90 -2.01
N ARG A 142 16.79 -12.84 -1.65
CA ARG A 142 17.84 -13.70 -2.23
C ARG A 142 17.74 -15.17 -1.83
N ILE A 143 17.09 -15.48 -0.71
CA ILE A 143 16.94 -16.84 -0.20
C ILE A 143 15.69 -17.51 -0.78
N PHE A 144 14.62 -16.74 -1.01
CA PHE A 144 13.30 -17.24 -1.37
C PHE A 144 12.88 -16.97 -2.82
N ASN A 145 13.75 -16.37 -3.63
CA ASN A 145 13.54 -16.11 -5.07
C ASN A 145 14.87 -16.28 -5.82
#